data_AF-A0A9R0TI60-F1
#
_entry.id   AF-A0A9R0TI60-F1
#
_cell.length_a   1.000
_cell.length_b   1.000
_cell.length_c   1.000
_cell.angle_alpha   90.00
_cell.angle_beta   90.00
_cell.angle_gamma   90.00
#
_symmetry.space_group_name_H-M   'P 1'
#
loop_
_entity.id
_entity.type
_entity.pdbx_description
1 polymer ?
#
loop_
_entity_poly.entity_id
_entity_poly.type
_entity_poly.pdbx_seq_one_letter_code
_entity_poly.pdbx_strand_id
1 'polypeptide(L)'
;MQLGMSTAVQTVCGQAYGARRYRAMGVVCQRALLLQFVTAVAIAFFYWYSGPFLRLIGQAEDVAVAGQLYARGLVPQLLAFALFCPMQRFLQAQNIVNPVAYMVLAVLVFHILISWLAVFVLSFGLLGAALTLSFSWWVLVALTWAYIIWSPACKETWTGLSMLAFRGLWGYAKLAFASAVMLA
;
A
#
# COMPACT_ATOMS: atom_id res chain seq x y z
N MET A 1 10.16 -0.38 3.11
CA MET A 1 10.06 -1.67 2.38
C MET A 1 8.97 -1.68 1.31
N GLN A 2 7.68 -1.51 1.63
CA GLN A 2 6.60 -1.57 0.62
C GLN A 2 6.73 -0.50 -0.49
N LEU A 3 7.02 0.75 -0.13
CA LEU A 3 7.27 1.82 -1.11
C LEU A 3 8.46 1.50 -2.03
N GLY A 4 9.54 0.94 -1.47
CA GLY A 4 10.74 0.58 -2.22
C GLY A 4 10.55 -0.61 -3.16
N MET A 5 9.84 -1.65 -2.73
CA MET A 5 9.47 -2.77 -3.63
C MET A 5 8.52 -2.32 -4.75
N SER A 6 7.70 -1.29 -4.52
CA SER A 6 6.79 -0.77 -5.53
C SER A 6 7.50 -0.01 -6.65
N THR A 7 8.72 0.51 -6.47
CA THR A 7 9.43 1.15 -7.58
C THR A 7 9.84 0.16 -8.67
N ALA A 8 10.06 -1.12 -8.33
CA ALA A 8 10.19 -2.20 -9.31
C ALA A 8 8.97 -2.29 -10.24
N VAL A 9 7.75 -2.09 -9.69
CA VAL A 9 6.51 -2.04 -10.48
C VAL A 9 6.59 -0.92 -11.50
N GLN A 10 6.96 0.28 -11.07
CA GLN A 10 7.02 1.45 -11.95
C GLN A 10 7.98 1.20 -13.12
N THR A 11 9.18 0.68 -12.85
CA THR A 11 10.17 0.37 -13.89
C THR A 11 9.64 -0.68 -14.87
N VAL A 12 9.20 -1.84 -14.37
CA VAL A 12 8.77 -2.96 -15.25
C VAL A 12 7.47 -2.62 -15.99
N CYS A 13 6.51 -1.97 -15.33
CA CYS A 13 5.30 -1.49 -15.97
C CYS A 13 5.59 -0.40 -17.00
N GLY A 14 6.51 0.53 -16.73
CA GLY A 14 6.91 1.57 -17.69
C GLY A 14 7.52 0.98 -18.96
N GLN A 15 8.38 -0.04 -18.83
CA GLN A 15 8.93 -0.77 -19.97
C GLN A 15 7.84 -1.52 -20.75
N ALA A 16 6.93 -2.21 -20.04
CA ALA A 16 5.82 -2.92 -20.67
C ALA A 16 4.87 -1.96 -21.41
N TYR A 17 4.58 -0.80 -20.82
CA TYR A 17 3.71 0.22 -21.40
C TYR A 17 4.35 0.86 -22.64
N GLY A 18 5.62 1.25 -22.56
CA GLY A 18 6.38 1.79 -23.70
C GLY A 18 6.50 0.80 -24.86
N ALA A 19 6.64 -0.50 -24.56
CA ALA A 19 6.65 -1.58 -25.55
C ALA A 19 5.24 -2.01 -26.03
N ARG A 20 4.18 -1.30 -25.64
CA ARG A 20 2.76 -1.61 -25.93
C ARG A 20 2.30 -3.01 -25.49
N ARG A 21 2.96 -3.57 -24.48
CA ARG A 21 2.61 -4.87 -23.88
C ARG A 21 1.64 -4.69 -22.70
N TYR A 22 0.48 -4.09 -22.97
CA TYR A 22 -0.49 -3.66 -21.94
C TYR A 22 -0.98 -4.80 -21.05
N ARG A 23 -1.31 -5.96 -21.62
CA ARG A 23 -1.71 -7.13 -20.83
C ARG A 23 -0.61 -7.60 -19.88
N ALA A 24 0.66 -7.58 -20.32
CA ALA A 24 1.79 -7.97 -19.47
C ALA A 24 1.98 -7.01 -18.30
N MET A 25 1.73 -5.72 -18.51
CA MET A 25 1.75 -4.69 -17.48
C MET A 25 0.75 -4.99 -16.34
N GLY A 26 -0.49 -5.35 -16.66
CA GLY A 26 -1.49 -5.75 -15.67
C GLY A 26 -1.06 -6.98 -14.85
N VAL A 27 -0.47 -7.98 -15.51
CA VAL A 27 0.06 -9.18 -14.83
C VAL A 27 1.24 -8.84 -13.89
N VAL A 28 2.12 -7.90 -14.28
CA VAL A 28 3.20 -7.41 -13.41
C VAL A 28 2.64 -6.70 -12.18
N CYS A 29 1.62 -5.86 -12.33
CA CYS A 29 0.94 -5.25 -11.20
C CYS A 29 0.37 -6.31 -10.25
N GLN A 30 -0.25 -7.38 -10.77
CA GLN A 30 -0.79 -8.47 -9.95
C GLN A 30 0.30 -9.25 -9.21
N ARG A 31 1.45 -9.51 -9.83
CA ARG A 31 2.63 -10.09 -9.13
C ARG A 31 3.06 -9.23 -7.95
N ALA A 32 3.08 -7.92 -8.16
CA ALA A 32 3.45 -6.98 -7.13
C ALA A 32 2.43 -6.94 -5.98
N LEU A 33 1.12 -6.98 -6.28
CA LEU A 33 0.06 -7.10 -5.28
C LEU A 33 0.26 -8.35 -4.40
N LEU A 34 0.52 -9.50 -5.02
CA LEU A 34 0.79 -10.75 -4.29
C LEU A 34 2.02 -10.63 -3.38
N LEU A 35 3.14 -10.14 -3.92
CA LEU A 35 4.38 -10.01 -3.16
C LEU A 35 4.24 -9.02 -2.00
N GLN A 36 3.61 -7.87 -2.26
CA GLN A 36 3.36 -6.84 -1.24
C GLN A 36 2.44 -7.33 -0.14
N PHE A 37 1.45 -8.17 -0.47
CA PHE A 37 0.57 -8.79 0.52
C PHE A 37 1.36 -9.73 1.44
N VAL A 38 2.23 -10.59 0.89
CA VAL A 38 3.11 -11.45 1.69
C VAL A 38 4.02 -10.62 2.59
N THR A 39 4.61 -9.54 2.06
CA THR A 39 5.44 -8.64 2.88
C THR A 39 4.62 -7.90 3.93
N ALA A 40 3.39 -7.49 3.64
CA ALA A 40 2.51 -6.86 4.62
C ALA A 40 2.20 -7.80 5.79
N VAL A 41 1.92 -9.07 5.51
CA VAL A 41 1.70 -10.10 6.55
C VAL A 41 2.95 -10.29 7.40
N ALA A 42 4.13 -10.35 6.77
CA ALA A 42 5.39 -10.44 7.51
C ALA A 42 5.64 -9.21 8.41
N ILE A 43 5.38 -7.99 7.93
CA ILE A 43 5.51 -6.76 8.72
C ILE A 43 4.45 -6.70 9.82
N ALA A 44 3.23 -7.17 9.57
CA ALA A 44 2.14 -7.18 10.53
C ALA A 44 2.50 -8.00 11.78
N PHE A 45 3.25 -9.10 11.62
CA PHE A 45 3.80 -9.84 12.76
C PHE A 45 4.65 -8.94 13.69
N PHE A 46 5.57 -8.16 13.12
CA PHE A 46 6.39 -7.22 13.90
C PHE A 46 5.56 -6.10 14.53
N TYR A 47 4.53 -5.61 13.85
CA TYR A 47 3.60 -4.62 14.42
C TYR A 47 2.81 -5.19 15.59
N TRP A 48 2.40 -6.46 15.49
CA TRP A 48 1.61 -7.11 16.53
C TRP A 48 2.39 -7.34 17.83
N TYR A 49 3.70 -7.61 17.68
CA TYR A 49 4.64 -7.87 18.76
C TYR A 49 5.66 -6.74 18.97
N SER A 50 5.31 -5.50 18.61
CA SER A 50 6.26 -4.38 18.68
C SER A 50 6.69 -4.00 20.10
N GLY A 51 5.86 -4.24 21.12
CA GLY A 51 6.16 -3.87 22.51
C GLY A 51 7.44 -4.49 23.06
N PRO A 52 7.64 -5.82 22.99
CA PRO A 52 8.92 -6.45 23.33
C PRO A 52 10.14 -5.84 22.62
N PHE A 53 10.03 -5.53 21.32
CA PHE A 53 11.13 -4.90 20.58
C PHE A 53 11.39 -3.47 21.06
N LEU A 54 10.35 -2.69 21.37
CA LEU A 54 10.47 -1.34 21.94
C LEU A 54 11.16 -1.37 23.30
N ARG A 55 10.82 -2.33 24.17
CA ARG A 55 11.51 -2.53 25.45
C ARG A 55 12.97 -2.91 25.25
N LEU A 56 13.26 -3.79 24.29
CA LEU A 56 14.61 -4.26 24.00
C LEU A 56 15.56 -3.11 23.60
N ILE A 57 15.03 -2.09 22.89
CA ILE A 57 15.80 -0.90 22.52
C ILE A 57 15.79 0.19 23.61
N GLY A 58 15.32 -0.12 24.82
CA GLY A 58 15.37 0.76 25.98
C GLY A 58 14.21 1.75 26.12
N GLN A 59 13.08 1.55 25.43
CA GLN A 59 11.90 2.39 25.65
C GLN A 59 11.25 2.12 27.01
N ALA A 60 10.69 3.18 27.62
CA ALA A 60 9.90 3.07 28.84
C ALA A 60 8.66 2.19 28.64
N GLU A 61 8.17 1.57 29.72
CA GLU A 61 7.10 0.58 29.67
C GLU A 61 5.78 1.16 29.11
N ASP A 62 5.42 2.36 29.53
CA ASP A 62 4.24 3.09 29.08
C ASP A 62 4.31 3.41 27.58
N VAL A 63 5.48 3.85 27.09
CA VAL A 63 5.74 4.09 25.67
C VAL A 63 5.67 2.78 24.86
N ALA A 64 6.26 1.70 25.36
CA ALA A 64 6.24 0.40 24.68
C ALA A 64 4.80 -0.16 24.56
N VAL A 65 3.99 -0.02 25.62
CA VAL A 65 2.58 -0.42 25.62
C VAL A 65 1.76 0.43 24.65
N ALA A 66 1.89 1.75 24.71
CA ALA A 66 1.18 2.67 23.81
C ALA A 66 1.58 2.45 22.34
N GLY A 67 2.88 2.32 22.07
CA GLY A 67 3.41 2.05 20.73
C GLY A 67 2.91 0.73 20.16
N GLN A 68 2.80 -0.32 20.99
CA GLN A 68 2.24 -1.59 20.56
C GLN A 68 0.74 -1.50 20.25
N LEU A 69 -0.03 -0.80 21.08
CA LEU A 69 -1.45 -0.57 20.82
C LEU A 69 -1.67 0.17 19.50
N TYR A 70 -0.90 1.23 19.26
CA TYR A 70 -0.96 2.00 18.02
C TYR A 70 -0.55 1.15 16.81
N ALA A 71 0.58 0.43 16.89
CA ALA A 71 1.06 -0.45 15.81
C ALA A 71 0.03 -1.52 15.43
N ARG A 72 -0.66 -2.12 16.40
CA ARG A 72 -1.76 -3.06 16.12
C ARG A 72 -2.90 -2.40 15.36
N GLY A 73 -3.27 -1.16 15.72
CA GLY A 73 -4.27 -0.38 14.99
C GLY A 73 -3.87 -0.01 13.56
N LEU A 74 -2.57 -0.05 13.21
CA LEU A 74 -2.06 0.18 11.86
C LEU A 74 -1.96 -1.10 11.01
N VAL A 75 -2.24 -2.29 11.55
CA VAL A 75 -2.21 -3.52 10.75
C VAL A 75 -3.14 -3.46 9.52
N PRO A 76 -4.37 -2.92 9.59
CA PRO A 76 -5.21 -2.76 8.40
C PRO A 76 -4.61 -1.79 7.38
N GLN A 77 -3.87 -0.77 7.81
CA GLN A 77 -3.14 0.15 6.92
C GLN A 77 -2.06 -0.58 6.11
N LEU A 78 -1.32 -1.52 6.70
CA LEU A 78 -0.29 -2.30 6.00
C LEU A 78 -0.87 -3.07 4.81
N LEU A 79 -2.07 -3.63 4.99
CA LEU A 79 -2.79 -4.32 3.92
C LEU A 79 -3.30 -3.34 2.86
N ALA A 80 -3.79 -2.16 3.27
CA ALA A 80 -4.17 -1.11 2.33
C ALA A 80 -2.97 -0.67 1.47
N PHE A 81 -1.78 -0.54 2.05
CA PHE A 81 -0.55 -0.19 1.31
C PHE A 81 -0.15 -1.28 0.33
N ALA A 82 -0.32 -2.55 0.71
CA ALA A 82 -0.01 -3.66 -0.17
C ALA A 82 -0.84 -3.64 -1.47
N LEU A 83 -2.06 -3.10 -1.39
CA LEU A 83 -2.93 -2.88 -2.52
C LEU A 83 -2.60 -1.57 -3.25
N PHE A 84 -2.55 -0.45 -2.51
CA PHE A 84 -2.42 0.88 -3.08
C PHE A 84 -1.07 1.10 -3.77
N CYS A 85 0.04 0.73 -3.15
CA CYS A 85 1.38 1.06 -3.64
C CYS A 85 1.64 0.49 -5.06
N PRO A 86 1.37 -0.81 -5.36
CA PRO A 86 1.45 -1.32 -6.73
C PRO A 86 0.53 -0.59 -7.72
N MET A 87 -0.72 -0.35 -7.34
CA MET A 87 -1.70 0.31 -8.20
C MET A 87 -1.31 1.75 -8.55
N GLN A 88 -0.80 2.49 -7.57
CA GLN A 88 -0.30 3.84 -7.79
C GLN A 88 0.83 3.83 -8.83
N ARG A 89 1.77 2.89 -8.73
CA ARG A 89 2.87 2.77 -9.69
C ARG A 89 2.42 2.26 -11.05
N PHE A 90 1.41 1.39 -11.09
CA PHE A 90 0.75 0.97 -12.32
C PHE A 90 0.09 2.16 -13.04
N LEU A 91 -0.60 3.06 -12.33
CA LEU A 91 -1.17 4.26 -12.94
C LEU A 91 -0.09 5.27 -13.36
N GLN A 92 0.93 5.49 -12.52
CA GLN A 92 2.06 6.37 -12.84
C GLN A 92 2.84 5.92 -14.09
N ALA A 93 3.02 4.61 -14.29
CA ALA A 93 3.68 4.06 -15.47
C ALA A 93 2.94 4.37 -16.80
N GLN A 94 1.66 4.74 -16.72
CA GLN A 94 0.83 5.16 -17.86
C GLN A 94 0.73 6.69 -17.98
N ASN A 95 1.47 7.45 -17.17
CA ASN A 95 1.30 8.89 -16.97
C ASN A 95 -0.06 9.32 -16.41
N ILE A 96 -0.79 8.41 -15.75
CA ILE A 96 -2.07 8.73 -15.08
C ILE A 96 -1.79 9.19 -13.65
N VAL A 97 -1.31 10.42 -13.51
CA VAL A 97 -0.89 10.98 -12.21
C VAL A 97 -1.92 11.94 -11.60
N ASN A 98 -2.58 12.76 -12.42
CA ASN A 98 -3.52 13.78 -11.95
C ASN A 98 -4.74 13.19 -11.22
N PRO A 99 -5.43 12.16 -11.74
CA PRO A 99 -6.57 11.56 -11.04
C PRO A 99 -6.18 11.03 -9.65
N VAL A 100 -5.01 10.38 -9.55
CA VAL A 100 -4.49 9.87 -8.28
C VAL A 100 -4.18 11.02 -7.33
N ALA A 101 -3.56 12.11 -7.80
CA ALA A 101 -3.28 13.28 -6.98
C ALA A 101 -4.56 13.89 -6.41
N TYR A 102 -5.62 14.04 -7.21
CA TYR A 102 -6.91 14.53 -6.73
C TYR A 102 -7.57 13.59 -5.72
N MET A 103 -7.52 12.28 -5.94
CA MET A 103 -8.02 11.29 -4.97
C MET A 103 -7.27 11.36 -3.64
N VAL A 104 -5.93 11.46 -3.67
CA VAL A 104 -5.10 11.61 -2.46
C VAL A 104 -5.44 12.90 -1.72
N LEU A 105 -5.59 14.02 -2.43
CA LEU A 105 -5.97 15.29 -1.82
C LEU A 105 -7.36 15.23 -1.18
N ALA A 106 -8.34 14.63 -1.86
CA ALA A 106 -9.68 14.46 -1.32
C ALA A 106 -9.68 13.57 -0.06
N VAL A 107 -8.94 12.45 -0.09
CA VAL A 107 -8.80 11.57 1.07
C VAL A 107 -8.04 12.25 2.21
N LEU A 108 -7.08 13.13 1.92
CA LEU A 108 -6.39 13.91 2.95
C LEU A 108 -7.36 14.86 3.67
N VAL A 109 -8.17 15.62 2.94
CA VAL A 109 -9.21 16.50 3.52
C VAL A 109 -10.19 15.68 4.35
N PHE A 110 -10.66 14.55 3.79
CA PHE A 110 -11.52 13.61 4.51
C PHE A 110 -10.85 13.10 5.80
N HIS A 111 -9.58 12.70 5.74
CA HIS A 111 -8.81 12.19 6.86
C HIS A 111 -8.71 13.22 7.99
N ILE A 112 -8.46 14.50 7.66
CA ILE A 112 -8.41 15.59 8.64
C ILE A 112 -9.75 15.68 9.40
N LEU A 113 -10.86 15.67 8.66
CA LEU A 113 -12.21 15.77 9.26
C LEU A 113 -12.52 14.58 10.17
N ILE A 114 -12.30 13.35 9.70
CA ILE A 114 -12.61 12.17 10.50
C ILE A 114 -11.65 11.97 11.67
N SER A 115 -10.41 12.45 11.57
CA SER A 115 -9.44 12.43 12.66
C SER A 115 -9.83 13.40 13.75
N TRP A 116 -10.25 14.61 13.35
CA TRP A 116 -10.80 15.58 14.30
C TRP A 116 -12.00 14.98 15.05
N LEU A 117 -12.95 14.39 14.32
CA LEU A 117 -14.13 13.76 14.91
C LEU A 117 -13.74 12.61 15.85
N ALA A 118 -12.90 11.67 15.40
CA ALA A 118 -12.53 10.48 16.17
C ALA A 118 -11.76 10.82 17.45
N VAL A 119 -10.85 11.80 17.39
CA VAL A 119 -9.94 12.12 18.50
C VAL A 119 -10.57 13.12 19.48
N PHE A 120 -11.12 14.23 18.97
CA PHE A 120 -11.56 15.34 19.83
C PHE A 120 -13.03 15.27 20.21
N VAL A 121 -13.89 14.70 19.36
CA VAL A 121 -15.34 14.65 19.62
C VAL A 121 -15.75 13.32 20.23
N LEU A 122 -15.30 12.22 19.63
CA LEU A 122 -15.68 10.86 20.04
C LEU A 122 -14.72 10.23 21.05
N SER A 123 -13.56 10.85 21.27
CA SER A 123 -12.54 10.41 22.23
C SER A 123 -12.15 8.93 22.10
N PHE A 124 -12.00 8.42 20.87
CA PHE A 124 -11.64 7.02 20.60
C PHE A 124 -10.21 6.64 21.02
N GLY A 125 -9.43 7.58 21.55
CA GLY A 125 -8.09 7.36 22.07
C GLY A 125 -7.08 6.93 21.01
N LEU A 126 -5.97 6.36 21.46
CA LEU A 126 -4.82 6.03 20.61
C LEU A 126 -5.13 4.96 19.54
N LEU A 127 -5.85 3.90 19.93
CA LEU A 127 -6.28 2.86 19.00
C LEU A 127 -7.24 3.43 17.95
N GLY A 128 -8.17 4.29 18.37
CA GLY A 128 -9.09 5.00 17.48
C GLY A 128 -8.34 5.81 16.42
N ALA A 129 -7.35 6.61 16.83
CA ALA A 129 -6.53 7.39 15.91
C ALA A 129 -5.83 6.50 14.86
N ALA A 130 -5.25 5.37 15.27
CA ALA A 130 -4.63 4.42 14.36
C ALA A 130 -5.62 3.81 13.35
N LEU A 131 -6.81 3.43 13.83
CA LEU A 131 -7.86 2.86 12.99
C LEU A 131 -8.46 3.90 12.03
N THR A 132 -8.57 5.17 12.44
CA THR A 132 -9.03 6.27 11.58
C THR A 132 -8.06 6.52 10.43
N LEU A 133 -6.75 6.46 10.70
CA LEU A 133 -5.74 6.50 9.65
C LEU A 133 -5.87 5.30 8.71
N SER A 134 -5.93 4.08 9.26
CA SER A 134 -6.14 2.85 8.49
C SER A 134 -7.37 2.95 7.57
N PHE A 135 -8.47 3.46 8.08
CA PHE A 135 -9.71 3.63 7.33
C PHE A 135 -9.55 4.59 6.14
N SER A 136 -8.84 5.70 6.32
CA SER A 136 -8.58 6.66 5.24
C SER A 136 -7.80 6.03 4.09
N TRP A 137 -6.84 5.17 4.41
CA TRP A 137 -6.10 4.40 3.40
C TRP A 137 -6.97 3.41 2.65
N TRP A 138 -7.93 2.76 3.32
CA TRP A 138 -8.91 1.90 2.65
C TRP A 138 -9.86 2.66 1.73
N VAL A 139 -10.25 3.88 2.09
CA VAL A 139 -10.98 4.77 1.17
C VAL A 139 -10.15 5.05 -0.08
N LEU A 140 -8.86 5.38 0.07
CA LEU A 140 -7.97 5.62 -1.07
C LEU A 140 -7.78 4.37 -1.94
N VAL A 141 -7.66 3.19 -1.32
CA VAL A 141 -7.63 1.89 -2.04
C VAL A 141 -8.91 1.70 -2.85
N ALA A 142 -10.09 1.92 -2.25
CA ALA A 142 -11.37 1.76 -2.93
C ALA A 142 -11.51 2.70 -4.13
N LEU A 143 -11.18 3.99 -3.95
CA LEU A 143 -11.20 4.98 -5.03
C LEU A 143 -10.23 4.62 -6.17
N THR A 144 -9.02 4.16 -5.82
CA THR A 144 -8.00 3.78 -6.82
C THR A 144 -8.41 2.53 -7.60
N TRP A 145 -8.96 1.52 -6.93
CA TRP A 145 -9.50 0.31 -7.59
C TRP A 145 -10.69 0.64 -8.49
N ALA A 146 -11.63 1.45 -8.00
CA ALA A 146 -12.76 1.93 -8.78
C ALA A 146 -12.28 2.63 -10.06
N TYR A 147 -11.29 3.50 -9.96
CA TYR A 147 -10.69 4.17 -11.12
C TYR A 147 -10.08 3.15 -12.10
N ILE A 148 -9.28 2.19 -11.63
CA ILE A 148 -8.64 1.19 -12.51
C ILE A 148 -9.67 0.30 -13.22
N ILE A 149 -10.74 -0.09 -12.53
CA ILE A 149 -11.75 -1.01 -13.07
C ILE A 149 -12.67 -0.30 -14.08
N TRP A 150 -13.08 0.94 -13.81
CA TRP A 150 -14.10 1.64 -14.60
C TRP A 150 -13.55 2.67 -15.59
N SER A 151 -12.32 3.15 -15.42
CA SER A 151 -11.74 4.14 -16.34
C SER A 151 -11.44 3.54 -17.71
N PRO A 152 -11.89 4.16 -18.82
CA PRO A 152 -11.49 3.77 -20.17
C PRO A 152 -9.97 3.77 -20.37
N ALA A 153 -9.24 4.64 -19.65
CA ALA A 153 -7.79 4.73 -19.74
C ALA A 153 -7.07 3.45 -19.32
N CYS A 154 -7.68 2.66 -18.42
CA CYS A 154 -7.07 1.44 -17.89
C CYS A 154 -7.55 0.17 -18.61
N LYS A 155 -8.56 0.25 -19.51
CA LYS A 155 -9.24 -0.90 -20.11
C LYS A 155 -8.31 -1.93 -20.78
N GLU A 156 -7.29 -1.45 -21.50
CA GLU A 156 -6.30 -2.32 -22.17
C GLU A 156 -5.20 -2.84 -21.24
N THR A 157 -4.91 -2.09 -20.17
CA THR A 157 -3.83 -2.40 -19.22
C THR A 157 -4.30 -3.27 -18.05
N TRP A 158 -5.59 -3.22 -17.72
CA TRP A 158 -6.22 -4.01 -16.68
C TRP A 158 -7.38 -4.82 -17.26
N THR A 159 -7.08 -6.06 -17.66
CA THR A 159 -8.06 -6.99 -18.25
C THR A 159 -8.59 -8.01 -17.23
N GLY A 160 -8.60 -7.65 -15.95
CA GLY A 160 -8.98 -8.56 -14.86
C GLY A 160 -7.85 -9.45 -14.33
N LEU A 161 -8.19 -10.30 -13.36
CA LEU A 161 -7.24 -11.18 -12.68
C LEU A 161 -6.73 -12.30 -13.61
N SER A 162 -5.47 -12.67 -13.45
CA SER A 162 -4.82 -13.68 -14.30
C SER A 162 -3.95 -14.63 -13.49
N MET A 163 -4.09 -15.93 -13.74
CA MET A 163 -3.22 -16.96 -13.15
C MET A 163 -1.74 -16.81 -13.54
N LEU A 164 -1.45 -16.04 -14.59
CA LEU A 164 -0.07 -15.69 -14.95
C LEU A 164 0.63 -14.88 -13.86
N ALA A 165 -0.12 -14.23 -12.96
CA ALA A 165 0.43 -13.51 -11.82
C ALA A 165 1.19 -14.44 -10.86
N PHE A 166 0.86 -15.73 -10.80
CA PHE A 166 1.57 -16.71 -9.96
C PHE A 166 2.83 -17.27 -10.63
N ARG A 167 3.02 -17.03 -11.94
CA ARG A 167 4.21 -17.48 -12.67
C ARG A 167 5.32 -16.44 -12.61
N GLY A 168 6.55 -16.90 -12.41
CA GLY A 168 7.74 -16.03 -12.39
C GLY A 168 7.88 -15.14 -11.14
N LEU A 169 7.15 -15.46 -10.06
CA LEU A 169 7.17 -14.69 -8.81
C LEU A 169 8.58 -14.57 -8.21
N TRP A 170 9.39 -15.62 -8.26
CA TRP A 170 10.74 -15.60 -7.70
C TRP A 170 11.66 -14.59 -8.39
N GLY A 171 11.63 -14.52 -9.73
CA GLY A 171 12.40 -13.53 -10.49
C GLY A 171 11.95 -12.10 -10.16
N TYR A 172 10.64 -11.88 -10.08
CA TYR A 172 10.09 -10.59 -9.67
C TYR A 172 10.44 -10.23 -8.22
N ALA A 173 10.42 -11.20 -7.29
CA ALA A 173 10.75 -11.01 -5.89
C ALA A 173 12.20 -10.56 -5.69
N LYS A 174 13.16 -11.14 -6.43
CA LYS A 174 14.56 -10.68 -6.41
C LYS A 174 14.69 -9.21 -6.83
N LEU A 175 14.01 -8.82 -7.91
CA LEU A 175 14.01 -7.43 -8.40
C LEU A 175 13.36 -6.47 -7.39
N ALA A 176 12.21 -6.86 -6.84
CA ALA A 176 11.50 -6.06 -5.84
C ALA A 176 12.33 -5.90 -4.57
N PHE A 177 13.00 -6.96 -4.11
CA PHE A 177 13.89 -6.90 -2.95
C PHE A 177 15.08 -5.96 -3.21
N ALA A 178 15.75 -6.09 -4.36
CA ALA A 178 16.83 -5.18 -4.74
C ALA A 178 16.37 -3.71 -4.77
N SER A 179 15.19 -3.45 -5.33
CA SER A 179 14.60 -2.10 -5.37
C SER A 179 14.26 -1.58 -3.97
N ALA A 180 13.86 -2.46 -3.05
CA ALA A 180 13.61 -2.10 -1.67
C ALA A 180 14.88 -1.71 -0.92
N VAL A 181 15.99 -2.42 -1.15
CA VAL A 181 17.30 -2.12 -0.55
C VAL A 181 17.87 -0.81 -1.09
N MET A 182 17.70 -0.51 -2.39
CA MET A 182 18.16 0.75 -2.98
C MET A 182 17.48 2.00 -2.41
N LEU A 183 16.30 1.85 -1.81
CA LEU A 183 15.47 2.92 -1.27
C LEU A 183 15.31 2.87 0.25
N ALA A 184 15.99 1.92 0.92
CA ALA A 184 16.04 1.80 2.38
C ALA A 184 17.26 2.54 2.92
#